data_AF-A0A438F622-F1
#
_entry.id   AF-A0A438F622-F1
#
_cell.length_a   1.000
_cell.length_b   1.000
_cell.length_c   1.000
_cell.angle_alpha   90.00
_cell.angle_beta   90.00
_cell.angle_gamma   90.00
#
_symmetry.space_group_name_H-M   'P 1'
#
loop_
_entity.id
_entity.type
_entity.pdbx_description
1 polymer ?
#
loop_
_entity_poly.entity_id
_entity_poly.type
_entity_poly.pdbx_seq_one_letter_code
_entity_poly.pdbx_strand_id
1 'polypeptide(L)'
;MMDYFFDYGHQHEMFWFEYPPMNSNPPTQEFHSENSAFAPYRSQPIPGDGGVGGSNRRNMNSRMMELLRGNWSAIRNSGESDRGRSYRHMMRERARRENQKQSYLALHSLLPHGTKSDKNSIIEMAKHEIQKLQSSKEELKRRNQELNAKLREEAMVLNIGFRIGAGIVEREVGRTLDEVERNLNSNFREGWFG
;
A
#
# COMPACT_ATOMS: atom_id res chain seq x y z
N MET A 1 -18.16 9.62 10.58
CA MET A 1 -17.78 8.32 11.17
C MET A 1 -17.01 7.54 10.10
N MET A 2 -15.78 7.99 9.86
CA MET A 2 -14.77 7.17 9.17
C MET A 2 -13.99 6.46 10.27
N ASP A 3 -13.67 5.18 10.04
CA ASP A 3 -12.47 4.46 10.51
C ASP A 3 -12.72 2.95 10.34
N TYR A 4 -12.44 2.44 9.15
CA TYR A 4 -12.22 1.00 8.92
C TYR A 4 -11.01 0.81 8.01
N PHE A 5 -9.90 1.42 8.44
CA PHE A 5 -8.58 1.06 7.98
C PHE A 5 -8.14 -0.15 8.81
N PHE A 6 -8.31 -1.35 8.23
CA PHE A 6 -7.66 -2.61 8.58
C PHE A 6 -7.18 -2.75 10.04
N ASP A 7 -8.10 -3.12 10.94
CA ASP A 7 -7.74 -3.80 12.17
C ASP A 7 -7.97 -5.30 12.00
N TYR A 8 -6.88 -6.04 11.83
CA TYR A 8 -6.74 -7.39 12.38
C TYR A 8 -5.28 -7.54 12.82
N GLY A 9 -4.94 -6.82 13.88
CA GLY A 9 -3.85 -7.21 14.76
C GLY A 9 -4.26 -8.45 15.57
N HIS A 10 -4.06 -9.64 15.01
CA HIS A 10 -3.94 -10.88 15.79
C HIS A 10 -2.65 -11.58 15.40
N GLN A 11 -1.61 -11.28 16.18
CA GLN A 11 -0.69 -12.24 16.76
C GLN A 11 -0.66 -13.61 16.06
N HIS A 12 0.09 -13.69 14.97
CA HIS A 12 0.78 -14.91 14.65
C HIS A 12 2.26 -14.56 14.55
N GLU A 13 2.90 -14.62 15.70
CA GLU A 13 4.31 -14.97 15.81
C GLU A 13 4.56 -16.16 14.89
N MET A 14 5.13 -15.94 13.71
CA MET A 14 5.86 -16.97 12.98
C MET A 14 6.88 -16.30 12.08
N PHE A 15 7.98 -15.93 12.72
CA PHE A 15 9.27 -16.44 12.29
C PHE A 15 9.70 -15.96 10.90
N TRP A 16 9.85 -14.64 10.79
CA TRP A 16 10.79 -14.06 9.83
C TRP A 16 12.18 -14.58 10.18
N PHE A 17 12.61 -15.65 9.51
CA PHE A 17 14.02 -16.00 9.53
C PHE A 17 14.75 -15.08 8.56
N GLU A 18 15.52 -14.20 9.17
CA GLU A 18 16.50 -13.32 8.60
C GLU A 18 17.73 -14.11 8.09
N TYR A 19 18.16 -13.71 6.89
CA TYR A 19 19.22 -14.08 5.92
C TYR A 19 20.54 -14.76 6.35
N PRO A 20 21.31 -15.30 5.37
CA PRO A 20 22.53 -14.56 4.98
C PRO A 20 22.75 -14.46 3.44
N PRO A 21 23.70 -13.61 3.00
CA PRO A 21 23.66 -12.91 1.71
C PRO A 21 24.39 -13.70 0.63
N MET A 22 23.85 -13.74 -0.59
CA MET A 22 24.65 -14.14 -1.75
C MET A 22 24.43 -13.20 -2.93
N ASN A 23 25.34 -12.22 -2.96
CA ASN A 23 26.25 -11.91 -4.06
C ASN A 23 25.65 -11.78 -5.48
N SER A 24 25.51 -10.50 -5.86
CA SER A 24 25.75 -9.87 -7.18
C SER A 24 25.70 -10.67 -8.50
N ASN A 25 24.81 -10.16 -9.36
CA ASN A 25 24.87 -9.99 -10.83
C ASN A 25 24.17 -11.02 -11.75
N PRO A 26 23.33 -10.54 -12.70
CA PRO A 26 22.88 -11.24 -13.92
C PRO A 26 23.75 -10.81 -15.14
N PRO A 27 23.41 -11.17 -16.39
CA PRO A 27 23.40 -12.49 -17.05
C PRO A 27 24.43 -12.55 -18.22
N THR A 28 25.00 -13.72 -18.54
CA THR A 28 25.58 -13.92 -19.87
C THR A 28 25.40 -15.36 -20.34
N GLN A 29 24.92 -15.47 -21.58
CA GLN A 29 24.79 -16.69 -22.36
C GLN A 29 26.17 -17.34 -22.56
N GLU A 30 26.39 -18.55 -22.08
CA GLU A 30 27.40 -19.46 -22.64
C GLU A 30 26.84 -20.89 -22.66
N PHE A 31 26.79 -21.46 -23.86
CA PHE A 31 26.40 -22.84 -24.11
C PHE A 31 27.47 -23.77 -23.54
N HIS A 32 27.16 -24.47 -22.44
CA HIS A 32 27.93 -25.64 -22.00
C HIS A 32 27.07 -26.89 -22.13
N SER A 33 27.28 -27.61 -23.23
CA SER A 33 26.75 -28.96 -23.46
C SER A 33 27.53 -30.01 -22.66
N GLU A 34 27.47 -29.96 -21.33
CA GLU A 34 28.09 -31.01 -20.49
C GLU A 34 27.07 -31.82 -19.67
N ASN A 35 25.78 -31.44 -19.67
CA ASN A 35 24.75 -32.17 -18.94
C ASN A 35 23.97 -33.14 -19.83
N SER A 36 24.67 -33.92 -20.65
CA SER A 36 24.07 -35.11 -21.25
C SER A 36 24.03 -36.22 -20.20
N ALA A 37 22.83 -36.69 -19.84
CA ALA A 37 22.62 -37.87 -19.01
C ALA A 37 23.12 -39.19 -19.65
N PHE A 38 23.64 -39.12 -20.88
CA PHE A 38 24.25 -40.24 -21.59
C PHE A 38 25.75 -40.00 -21.73
N ALA A 39 26.54 -40.85 -21.07
CA ALA A 39 27.97 -40.92 -21.29
C ALA A 39 28.25 -41.48 -22.69
N PRO A 40 29.11 -40.85 -23.51
CA PRO A 40 29.52 -41.41 -24.78
C PRO A 40 30.36 -42.67 -24.53
N TYR A 41 30.04 -43.75 -25.25
CA TYR A 41 30.76 -45.01 -25.15
C TYR A 41 32.15 -44.88 -25.78
N ARG A 42 33.11 -44.30 -25.05
CA ARG A 42 34.53 -44.41 -25.40
C ARG A 42 35.08 -45.64 -24.73
N SER A 43 35.41 -46.64 -25.55
CA SER A 43 36.26 -47.77 -25.20
C SER A 43 37.62 -47.26 -24.75
N GLN A 44 37.80 -47.11 -23.44
CA GLN A 44 39.12 -46.98 -22.81
C GLN A 44 39.49 -48.35 -22.22
N PRO A 45 40.68 -48.90 -22.53
CA PRO A 45 41.16 -50.10 -21.85
C PRO A 45 41.54 -49.70 -20.43
N ILE A 46 40.88 -50.27 -19.41
CA ILE A 46 41.34 -50.11 -18.03
C ILE A 46 42.60 -50.96 -17.86
N PRO A 47 43.76 -50.36 -17.53
CA PRO A 47 44.97 -51.10 -17.18
C PRO A 47 44.83 -51.63 -15.75
N GLY A 48 45.12 -52.92 -15.56
CA GLY A 48 45.28 -53.52 -14.24
C GLY A 48 44.40 -54.73 -14.00
N ASP A 49 44.56 -55.79 -14.81
CA ASP A 49 44.29 -57.13 -14.31
C ASP A 49 45.55 -57.64 -13.62
N GLY A 50 45.45 -57.73 -12.29
CA GLY A 50 46.55 -57.98 -11.39
C GLY A 50 46.05 -58.56 -10.07
N GLY A 51 45.23 -59.61 -10.14
CA GLY A 51 45.23 -60.68 -9.15
C GLY A 51 44.40 -60.53 -7.86
N VAL A 52 44.02 -61.72 -7.39
CA VAL A 52 43.68 -62.10 -6.01
C VAL A 52 42.21 -62.01 -5.58
N GLY A 53 41.52 -63.14 -5.75
CA GLY A 53 40.97 -63.89 -4.62
C GLY A 53 39.81 -63.28 -3.83
N GLY A 54 38.59 -63.70 -4.15
CA GLY A 54 37.44 -63.55 -3.25
C GLY A 54 36.14 -64.02 -3.87
N SER A 55 35.68 -65.22 -3.51
CA SER A 55 34.46 -65.84 -4.00
C SER A 55 33.23 -65.00 -3.61
N ASN A 56 32.82 -64.06 -4.46
CA ASN A 56 31.61 -63.27 -4.24
C ASN A 56 30.40 -64.01 -4.81
N ARG A 57 29.98 -65.11 -4.15
CA ARG A 57 28.82 -65.95 -4.50
C ARG A 57 27.48 -65.27 -4.24
N ARG A 58 27.36 -63.96 -4.45
CA ARG A 58 26.07 -63.27 -4.34
C ARG A 58 25.38 -63.37 -5.69
N ASN A 59 24.20 -64.00 -5.72
CA ASN A 59 23.44 -64.12 -6.95
C ASN A 59 23.08 -62.71 -7.47
N MET A 60 22.93 -62.56 -8.79
CA MET A 60 22.63 -61.27 -9.41
C MET A 60 21.32 -60.66 -8.90
N ASN A 61 20.36 -61.49 -8.49
CA ASN A 61 19.09 -61.05 -7.91
C ASN A 61 19.33 -60.34 -6.56
N SER A 62 20.20 -60.86 -5.69
CA SER A 62 20.58 -60.22 -4.44
C SER A 62 21.25 -58.86 -4.67
N ARG A 63 22.12 -58.76 -5.67
CA ARG A 63 22.77 -57.49 -6.04
C ARG A 63 21.77 -56.48 -6.61
N MET A 64 20.85 -56.94 -7.47
CA MET A 64 19.77 -56.12 -8.02
C MET A 64 18.83 -55.63 -6.91
N MET A 65 18.44 -56.51 -6.00
CA MET A 65 17.55 -56.16 -4.88
C MET A 65 18.21 -55.19 -3.90
N GLU A 66 19.52 -55.29 -3.68
CA GLU A 66 20.28 -54.34 -2.86
C GLU A 66 20.37 -52.96 -3.52
N LEU A 67 20.66 -52.91 -4.83
CA LEU A 67 20.63 -51.67 -5.62
C LEU A 67 19.24 -51.02 -5.60
N LEU A 68 18.18 -51.81 -5.81
CA LEU A 68 16.81 -51.32 -5.73
C LEU A 68 16.52 -50.78 -4.32
N ARG A 69 16.79 -51.54 -3.25
CA ARG A 69 16.55 -51.12 -1.85
C ARG A 69 17.32 -49.85 -1.46
N GLY A 70 18.58 -49.72 -1.89
CA GLY A 70 19.39 -48.52 -1.68
C GLY A 70 18.80 -47.30 -2.40
N ASN A 71 18.36 -47.48 -3.65
CA ASN A 71 17.78 -46.41 -4.46
C ASN A 71 16.40 -45.95 -3.94
N TRP A 72 15.54 -46.87 -3.47
CA TRP A 72 14.22 -46.52 -2.92
C TRP A 72 14.32 -45.66 -1.64
N SER A 73 15.37 -45.83 -0.85
CA SER A 73 15.64 -45.02 0.34
C SER A 73 16.14 -43.61 -0.06
N ALA A 74 16.99 -43.51 -1.08
CA ALA A 74 17.42 -42.22 -1.62
C ALA A 74 16.28 -41.44 -2.28
N ILE A 75 15.36 -42.12 -3.00
CA ILE A 75 14.18 -41.51 -3.65
C ILE A 75 13.17 -40.97 -2.63
N ARG A 76 12.93 -41.65 -1.51
CA ARG A 76 12.08 -41.12 -0.43
C ARG A 76 12.68 -39.87 0.19
N ASN A 77 13.95 -39.94 0.60
CA ASN A 77 14.61 -38.82 1.30
C ASN A 77 14.83 -37.58 0.41
N SER A 78 15.12 -37.75 -0.88
CA SER A 78 15.30 -36.63 -1.83
C SER A 78 13.97 -36.08 -2.36
N GLY A 79 12.98 -36.95 -2.60
CA GLY A 79 11.69 -36.58 -3.14
C GLY A 79 10.74 -35.91 -2.15
N GLU A 80 10.80 -36.23 -0.84
CA GLU A 80 9.91 -35.62 0.17
C GLU A 80 10.24 -34.14 0.43
N SER A 81 11.52 -33.77 0.46
CA SER A 81 11.96 -32.37 0.61
C SER A 81 11.60 -31.52 -0.62
N ASP A 82 11.79 -32.06 -1.83
CA ASP A 82 11.53 -31.33 -3.07
C ASP A 82 10.02 -31.25 -3.39
N ARG A 83 9.25 -32.31 -3.15
CA ARG A 83 7.77 -32.27 -3.24
C ARG A 83 7.17 -31.30 -2.22
N GLY A 84 7.69 -31.28 -0.99
CA GLY A 84 7.27 -30.32 0.03
C GLY A 84 7.63 -28.87 -0.31
N ARG A 85 8.77 -28.63 -0.98
CA ARG A 85 9.14 -27.31 -1.50
C ARG A 85 8.24 -26.89 -2.66
N SER A 86 8.00 -27.77 -3.63
CA SER A 86 7.13 -27.53 -4.79
C SER A 86 5.68 -27.27 -4.36
N TYR A 87 5.15 -28.05 -3.42
CA TYR A 87 3.82 -27.81 -2.85
C TYR A 87 3.72 -26.47 -2.12
N ARG A 88 4.69 -26.13 -1.27
CA ARG A 88 4.73 -24.81 -0.60
C ARG A 88 4.80 -23.67 -1.60
N HIS A 89 5.59 -23.80 -2.66
CA HIS A 89 5.67 -22.80 -3.74
C HIS A 89 4.31 -22.66 -4.45
N MET A 90 3.66 -23.77 -4.80
CA MET A 90 2.33 -23.76 -5.41
C MET A 90 1.29 -23.07 -4.52
N MET A 91 1.29 -23.36 -3.22
CA MET A 91 0.36 -22.74 -2.27
C MET A 91 0.62 -21.24 -2.08
N ARG A 92 1.90 -20.83 -1.97
CA ARG A 92 2.29 -19.40 -1.94
C ARG A 92 1.86 -18.69 -3.21
N GLU A 93 2.08 -19.28 -4.37
CA GLU A 93 1.71 -18.68 -5.65
C GLU A 93 0.18 -18.61 -5.81
N ARG A 94 -0.56 -19.58 -5.29
CA ARG A 94 -2.03 -19.51 -5.23
C ARG A 94 -2.50 -18.36 -4.34
N ALA A 95 -1.95 -18.24 -3.14
CA ALA A 95 -2.27 -17.13 -2.23
C ALA A 95 -1.92 -15.77 -2.85
N ARG A 96 -0.76 -15.68 -3.52
CA ARG A 96 -0.35 -14.46 -4.24
C ARG A 96 -1.37 -14.06 -5.31
N ARG A 97 -1.85 -15.02 -6.11
CA ARG A 97 -2.86 -14.76 -7.16
C ARG A 97 -4.21 -14.39 -6.58
N GLU A 98 -4.62 -15.02 -5.47
CA GLU A 98 -5.87 -14.67 -4.80
C GLU A 98 -5.81 -13.25 -4.24
N ASN A 99 -4.73 -12.91 -3.53
CA ASN A 99 -4.51 -11.54 -3.05
C ASN A 99 -4.56 -10.53 -4.21
N GLN A 100 -3.84 -10.82 -5.31
CA GLN A 100 -3.86 -9.96 -6.49
C GLN A 100 -5.28 -9.80 -7.07
N LYS A 101 -6.05 -10.89 -7.16
CA LYS A 101 -7.44 -10.85 -7.64
C LYS A 101 -8.31 -9.99 -6.73
N GLN A 102 -8.21 -10.17 -5.41
CA GLN A 102 -8.95 -9.36 -4.43
C GLN A 102 -8.58 -7.88 -4.52
N SER A 103 -7.30 -7.54 -4.69
CA SER A 103 -6.88 -6.15 -4.89
C SER A 103 -7.50 -5.51 -6.13
N TYR A 104 -7.61 -6.24 -7.25
CA TYR A 104 -8.29 -5.73 -8.45
C TYR A 104 -9.80 -5.56 -8.25
N LEU A 105 -10.45 -6.47 -7.52
CA LEU A 105 -11.88 -6.36 -7.20
C LEU A 105 -12.16 -5.14 -6.31
N ALA A 106 -11.34 -4.94 -5.28
CA ALA A 106 -11.42 -3.77 -4.41
C ALA A 106 -11.15 -2.46 -5.15
N LEU A 107 -10.24 -2.46 -6.14
CA LEU A 107 -10.02 -1.30 -6.99
C LEU A 107 -11.24 -1.04 -7.90
N HIS A 108 -11.77 -2.08 -8.54
CA HIS A 108 -12.90 -1.96 -9.48
C HIS A 108 -14.18 -1.45 -8.80
N SER A 109 -14.42 -1.80 -7.54
CA SER A 109 -15.58 -1.30 -6.78
C SER A 109 -15.53 0.21 -6.50
N LEU A 110 -14.35 0.83 -6.55
CA LEU A 110 -14.18 2.28 -6.40
C LEU A 110 -14.32 3.04 -7.72
N LEU A 111 -14.36 2.32 -8.85
CA LEU A 111 -14.47 2.93 -10.17
C LEU A 111 -15.94 3.13 -10.57
N PRO A 112 -16.20 4.02 -11.55
CA PRO A 112 -17.54 4.25 -12.05
C PRO A 112 -18.23 2.96 -12.50
N HIS A 113 -19.52 2.85 -12.17
CA HIS A 113 -20.39 1.77 -12.62
C HIS A 113 -20.37 1.70 -14.16
N GLY A 114 -20.07 0.52 -14.70
CA GLY A 114 -19.89 0.31 -16.15
C GLY A 114 -18.42 0.17 -16.60
N THR A 115 -17.46 0.35 -15.70
CA THR A 115 -16.06 0.03 -16.00
C THR A 115 -15.92 -1.47 -16.30
N LYS A 116 -15.23 -1.81 -17.40
CA LYS A 116 -15.01 -3.20 -17.79
C LYS A 116 -14.11 -3.91 -16.77
N SER A 117 -14.36 -5.21 -16.54
CA SER A 117 -13.67 -6.00 -15.51
C SER A 117 -12.30 -6.54 -15.92
N ASP A 118 -11.76 -6.14 -17.07
CA ASP A 118 -10.42 -6.56 -17.50
C ASP A 118 -9.33 -5.72 -16.80
N LYS A 119 -8.18 -6.35 -16.52
CA LYS A 119 -7.10 -5.74 -15.70
C LYS A 119 -6.62 -4.41 -16.26
N ASN A 120 -6.47 -4.32 -17.58
CA ASN A 120 -5.95 -3.12 -18.23
C ASN A 120 -6.98 -1.99 -18.16
N SER A 121 -8.25 -2.27 -18.44
CA SER A 121 -9.33 -1.30 -18.31
C SER A 121 -9.50 -0.81 -16.87
N ILE A 122 -9.36 -1.68 -15.87
CA ILE A 122 -9.41 -1.28 -14.45
C ILE A 122 -8.27 -0.29 -14.15
N ILE A 123 -7.04 -0.57 -14.59
CA ILE A 123 -5.88 0.28 -14.31
C ILE A 123 -6.00 1.63 -15.03
N GLU A 124 -6.33 1.63 -16.33
CA GLU A 124 -6.47 2.87 -17.10
C GLU A 124 -7.61 3.74 -16.57
N MET A 125 -8.74 3.13 -16.23
CA MET A 125 -9.85 3.86 -15.63
C MET A 125 -9.49 4.42 -14.24
N ALA A 126 -8.78 3.65 -13.41
CA ALA A 126 -8.31 4.14 -12.12
C ALA A 126 -7.36 5.33 -12.27
N LYS A 127 -6.42 5.26 -13.21
CA LYS A 127 -5.51 6.37 -13.53
C LYS A 127 -6.30 7.62 -13.95
N HIS A 128 -7.28 7.46 -14.86
CA HIS A 128 -8.12 8.55 -15.32
C HIS A 128 -8.93 9.18 -14.17
N GLU A 129 -9.57 8.36 -13.34
CA GLU A 129 -10.36 8.85 -12.21
C GLU A 129 -9.50 9.54 -11.14
N ILE A 130 -8.27 9.07 -10.88
CA ILE A 130 -7.34 9.77 -9.99
C ILE A 130 -7.04 11.17 -10.53
N GLN A 131 -6.70 11.29 -11.82
CA GLN A 131 -6.40 12.60 -12.44
C GLN A 131 -7.62 13.54 -12.38
N LYS A 132 -8.80 13.03 -12.74
CA LYS A 132 -10.06 13.78 -12.69
C LYS A 132 -10.39 14.25 -11.26
N LEU A 133 -10.24 13.39 -10.26
CA LEU A 133 -10.48 13.73 -8.85
C LEU A 133 -9.46 14.75 -8.33
N GLN A 134 -8.19 14.66 -8.73
CA GLN A 134 -7.17 15.64 -8.40
C GLN A 134 -7.52 17.03 -8.96
N SER A 135 -7.84 17.12 -10.25
CA SER A 135 -8.25 18.38 -10.87
C SER A 135 -9.52 18.95 -10.23
N SER A 136 -10.51 18.10 -9.94
CA SER A 136 -11.74 18.54 -9.26
C SER A 136 -11.47 19.05 -7.85
N LYS A 137 -10.57 18.39 -7.10
CA LYS A 137 -10.16 18.83 -5.76
C LYS A 137 -9.49 20.20 -5.79
N GLU A 138 -8.62 20.45 -6.77
CA GLU A 138 -7.93 21.74 -6.92
C GLU A 138 -8.92 22.86 -7.27
N GLU A 139 -9.83 22.62 -8.22
CA GLU A 139 -10.84 23.60 -8.59
C GLU A 139 -11.81 23.90 -7.43
N LEU A 140 -12.24 22.88 -6.68
CA LEU A 140 -13.06 23.07 -5.48
C LEU A 140 -12.33 23.85 -4.40
N LYS A 141 -11.03 23.61 -4.20
CA LYS A 141 -10.21 24.39 -3.27
C LYS A 141 -10.12 25.86 -3.69
N ARG A 142 -9.87 26.14 -4.97
CA ARG A 142 -9.83 27.50 -5.52
C ARG A 142 -11.16 28.23 -5.28
N ARG A 143 -12.28 27.61 -5.65
CA ARG A 143 -13.61 28.17 -5.42
C ARG A 143 -13.92 28.39 -3.95
N ASN A 144 -13.53 27.46 -3.08
CA ASN A 144 -13.75 27.59 -1.65
C ASN A 144 -12.94 28.77 -1.07
N GLN A 145 -11.70 28.97 -1.53
CA GLN A 145 -10.90 30.14 -1.16
C GLN A 145 -11.53 31.45 -1.62
N GLU A 146 -12.00 31.51 -2.86
CA GLU A 146 -12.69 32.69 -3.40
C GLU A 146 -13.96 33.02 -2.62
N LEU A 147 -14.78 32.01 -2.32
CA LEU A 147 -16.00 32.19 -1.53
C LEU A 147 -15.69 32.63 -0.10
N ASN A 148 -14.69 32.03 0.55
CA ASN A 148 -14.27 32.45 1.89
C ASN A 148 -13.70 33.87 1.90
N ALA A 149 -13.01 34.30 0.84
CA ALA A 149 -12.51 35.67 0.72
C ALA A 149 -13.67 36.67 0.60
N LYS A 150 -14.65 36.38 -0.27
CA LYS A 150 -15.87 37.20 -0.39
C LYS A 150 -16.65 37.28 0.91
N LEU A 151 -16.82 36.15 1.60
CA LEU A 151 -17.54 36.11 2.87
C LEU A 151 -16.81 36.89 3.98
N ARG A 152 -15.47 36.89 3.97
CA ARG A 152 -14.67 37.73 4.88
C ARG A 152 -14.80 39.21 4.56
N GLU A 153 -14.83 39.58 3.28
CA GLU A 153 -15.04 40.95 2.83
C GLU A 153 -16.43 41.46 3.26
N GLU A 154 -17.49 40.69 2.98
CA GLU A 154 -18.85 41.00 3.42
C GLU A 154 -18.95 41.13 4.95
N ALA A 155 -18.31 40.22 5.69
CA ALA A 155 -18.26 40.30 7.15
C ALA A 155 -17.51 41.54 7.66
N MET A 156 -16.44 41.97 6.98
CA MET A 156 -15.73 43.22 7.32
C MET A 156 -16.61 44.44 7.08
N VAL A 157 -17.32 44.51 5.95
CA VAL A 157 -18.22 45.63 5.63
C VAL A 157 -19.33 45.76 6.67
N LEU A 158 -19.96 44.64 7.04
CA LEU A 158 -20.98 44.62 8.10
C LEU A 158 -20.44 45.08 9.45
N ASN A 159 -19.24 44.63 9.82
CA ASN A 159 -18.61 45.04 11.09
C ASN A 159 -18.28 46.54 11.10
N ILE A 160 -17.78 47.09 9.99
CA ILE A 160 -17.53 48.53 9.86
C ILE A 160 -18.85 49.31 9.98
N GLY A 161 -19.90 48.89 9.27
CA GLY A 161 -21.23 49.51 9.36
C GLY A 161 -21.79 49.50 10.79
N PHE A 162 -21.65 48.38 11.50
CA PHE A 162 -22.07 48.26 12.89
C PHE A 162 -21.31 49.23 13.82
N ARG A 163 -19.97 49.31 13.68
CA ARG A 163 -19.14 50.23 14.48
C ARG A 163 -19.45 51.70 14.18
N ILE A 164 -19.69 52.05 12.92
CA ILE A 164 -20.11 53.40 12.53
C ILE A 164 -21.48 53.73 13.14
N GLY A 165 -22.44 52.81 13.04
CA GLY A 165 -23.77 52.98 13.63
C GLY A 165 -23.71 53.22 15.13
N ALA A 166 -22.95 52.40 15.87
CA ALA A 166 -22.75 52.57 17.31
C ALA A 166 -22.17 53.95 17.65
N GLY A 167 -21.13 54.41 16.94
CA GLY A 167 -20.54 55.73 17.17
C GLY A 167 -21.42 56.92 16.78
N ILE A 168 -22.42 56.73 15.90
CA ILE A 168 -23.45 57.77 15.64
C ILE A 168 -24.41 57.84 16.83
N VAL A 169 -24.88 56.69 17.32
CA VAL A 169 -25.80 56.61 18.46
C VAL A 169 -25.16 57.20 19.70
N GLU A 170 -23.92 56.83 20.03
CA GLU A 170 -23.19 57.36 21.18
C GLU A 170 -23.04 58.89 21.12
N ARG A 171 -22.74 59.45 19.94
CA ARG A 171 -22.65 60.90 19.75
C ARG A 171 -23.99 61.61 19.90
N GLU A 172 -25.07 61.02 19.41
CA GLU A 172 -26.41 61.60 19.56
C GLU A 172 -26.83 61.58 21.04
N VAL A 173 -26.64 60.46 21.72
CA VAL A 173 -26.91 60.33 23.15
C VAL A 173 -26.09 61.34 23.97
N GLY A 174 -24.79 61.46 23.69
CA GLY A 174 -23.93 62.46 24.35
C GLY A 174 -24.45 63.89 24.15
N ARG A 175 -24.82 64.27 22.90
CA ARG A 175 -25.41 65.57 22.60
C ARG A 175 -26.69 65.82 23.41
N THR A 176 -27.58 64.84 23.50
CA THR A 176 -28.82 64.99 24.28
C THR A 176 -28.56 65.15 25.77
N LEU A 177 -27.59 64.44 26.35
CA LEU A 177 -27.22 64.59 27.75
C LEU A 177 -26.61 65.95 28.05
N ASP A 178 -25.68 66.42 27.21
CA ASP A 178 -25.07 67.75 27.33
C ASP A 178 -26.11 68.88 27.24
N GLU A 179 -27.15 68.69 26.43
CA GLU A 179 -28.26 69.65 26.32
C GLU A 179 -29.16 69.64 27.56
N VAL A 180 -29.47 68.46 28.11
CA VAL A 180 -30.18 68.35 29.38
C VAL A 180 -29.40 68.99 30.52
N GLU A 181 -28.09 68.75 30.61
CA GLU A 181 -27.23 69.34 31.66
C GLU A 181 -27.17 70.87 31.55
N ARG A 182 -27.02 71.40 30.33
CA ARG A 182 -27.05 72.85 30.08
C ARG A 182 -28.39 73.47 30.50
N ASN A 183 -29.51 72.83 30.17
CA ASN A 183 -30.85 73.31 30.55
C ASN A 183 -31.08 73.29 32.07
N LEU A 184 -30.56 72.26 32.76
CA LEU A 184 -30.63 72.20 34.23
C LEU A 184 -29.81 73.33 34.87
N ASN A 185 -28.59 73.56 34.38
CA ASN A 185 -27.72 74.63 34.89
C ASN A 185 -28.25 76.04 34.57
N SER A 186 -28.90 76.25 33.42
CA SER A 186 -29.53 77.54 33.09
C SER A 186 -30.72 77.81 34.01
N ASN A 187 -31.60 76.82 34.21
CA ASN A 187 -32.74 76.95 35.12
C ASN A 187 -32.30 77.20 36.57
N PHE A 188 -31.18 76.62 36.99
CA PHE A 188 -30.62 76.88 38.32
C PHE A 188 -30.08 78.31 38.47
N ARG A 189 -29.50 78.89 37.40
CA ARG A 189 -28.99 80.27 37.40
C ARG A 189 -30.09 81.33 37.38
N GLU A 190 -31.20 81.06 36.71
CA GLU A 190 -32.32 82.00 36.64
C GLU A 190 -33.21 81.99 37.90
N GLY A 191 -33.21 80.89 38.67
CA GLY A 191 -34.02 80.77 39.90
C GLY A 191 -33.46 81.45 41.15
N TRP A 192 -32.19 81.91 41.16
CA TRP A 192 -31.52 82.46 42.35
C TRP A 192 -31.38 84.00 42.36
N PHE A 193 -31.80 84.70 41.31
CA PHE A 193 -31.76 86.17 41.19
C PHE A 193 -33.16 86.82 41.11
N GLY A 194 -34.21 86.11 41.54
CA GLY A 194 -35.59 86.61 41.65
C GLY A 194 -35.95 87.04 43.06
#